data_AF-Q565B0-F1
#
_entry.id   AF-Q565B0-F1
#
_cell.length_a   1.000
_cell.length_b   1.000
_cell.length_c   1.000
_cell.angle_alpha   90.00
_cell.angle_beta   90.00
_cell.angle_gamma   90.00
#
_symmetry.space_group_name_H-M   'P 1'
#
loop_
_entity.id
_entity.type
_entity.pdbx_description
1 polymer ?
#
loop_
_entity_poly.entity_id
_entity_poly.type
_entity_poly.pdbx_seq_one_letter_code
_entity_poly.pdbx_strand_id
1 'polypeptide(L)'
;MSSAIFMASVFSLITVVKSQDIRCYACTTIDANAMLSEISDPNWLRWLENVRYVPFSQKCIDYFEVDQALRDGVRSNECSNGVCMKMIFQEKSGINHVWRSCIPNAKEQIRSDCTKITSGEGNLEVCTCDGNLCNNDVNLNLILIIMFSAAVLLL
;
A
#
# COMPACT_ATOMS: atom_id res chain seq x y z
N MET A 1 -52.27 -8.79 -22.12
CA MET A 1 -51.54 -9.31 -20.95
C MET A 1 -50.06 -9.44 -21.29
N SER A 2 -49.36 -8.32 -21.51
CA SER A 2 -48.00 -8.37 -22.11
C SER A 2 -47.04 -7.28 -21.65
N SER A 3 -47.36 -6.51 -20.60
CA SER A 3 -46.47 -5.44 -20.11
C SER A 3 -45.67 -5.82 -18.86
N ALA A 4 -45.78 -7.06 -18.38
CA ALA A 4 -45.08 -7.53 -17.18
C ALA A 4 -43.69 -8.16 -17.44
N ILE A 5 -43.23 -8.18 -18.69
CA ILE A 5 -41.98 -8.88 -19.08
C ILE A 5 -40.76 -7.93 -19.13
N PHE A 6 -40.95 -6.62 -18.99
CA PHE A 6 -39.87 -5.63 -19.14
C PHE A 6 -39.21 -5.15 -17.83
N MET A 7 -39.51 -5.77 -16.69
CA MET A 7 -38.96 -5.40 -15.37
C MET A 7 -38.00 -6.46 -14.78
N ALA A 8 -37.64 -7.49 -15.55
CA ALA A 8 -36.74 -8.56 -15.10
C ALA A 8 -35.29 -8.44 -15.61
N SER A 9 -34.95 -7.40 -16.40
CA SER A 9 -33.61 -7.27 -17.01
C SER A 9 -32.68 -6.24 -16.35
N VAL A 10 -33.13 -5.53 -15.31
CA VAL A 10 -32.32 -4.50 -14.62
C VAL A 10 -31.73 -4.98 -13.29
N PHE A 11 -32.18 -6.12 -12.76
CA PHE A 11 -31.71 -6.66 -11.46
C PHE A 11 -30.53 -7.65 -11.55
N SER A 12 -29.99 -7.93 -12.74
CA SER A 12 -28.80 -8.79 -12.91
C SER A 12 -27.48 -8.01 -12.93
N LEU A 13 -27.49 -6.73 -12.58
CA LEU A 13 -26.31 -5.87 -12.44
C LEU A 13 -25.83 -5.72 -11.00
N ILE A 14 -26.30 -6.57 -10.08
CA ILE A 14 -25.52 -6.90 -8.89
C ILE A 14 -24.47 -7.90 -9.37
N THR A 15 -23.49 -7.38 -10.12
CA THR A 15 -22.24 -8.08 -10.30
C THR A 15 -21.76 -8.43 -8.91
N VAL A 16 -21.71 -9.72 -8.64
CA VAL A 16 -20.77 -10.29 -7.70
C VAL A 16 -19.44 -9.65 -8.05
N VAL A 17 -19.07 -8.58 -7.33
CA VAL A 17 -17.69 -8.09 -7.30
C VAL A 17 -16.96 -9.20 -6.57
N LYS A 18 -16.71 -10.26 -7.33
CA LYS A 18 -15.92 -11.41 -6.92
C LYS A 18 -14.63 -10.77 -6.43
N SER A 19 -14.29 -10.99 -5.16
CA SER A 19 -13.05 -10.53 -4.56
C SER A 19 -11.93 -10.86 -5.54
N GLN A 20 -11.52 -9.85 -6.33
CA GLN A 20 -10.46 -10.01 -7.30
C GLN A 20 -9.18 -9.94 -6.51
N ASP A 21 -8.40 -11.01 -6.59
CA ASP A 21 -7.05 -11.03 -6.08
C ASP A 21 -6.28 -9.89 -6.77
N ILE A 22 -5.80 -8.96 -5.96
CA ILE A 22 -4.95 -7.85 -6.41
C ILE A 22 -3.50 -8.30 -6.36
N ARG A 23 -2.60 -7.59 -7.03
CA ARG A 23 -1.16 -7.76 -6.84
C ARG A 23 -0.61 -6.56 -6.09
N CYS A 24 0.40 -6.76 -5.27
CA CYS A 24 1.10 -5.70 -4.54
C CYS A 24 2.60 -5.81 -4.78
N TYR A 25 3.30 -4.69 -4.83
CA TYR A 25 4.75 -4.72 -4.75
C TYR A 25 5.18 -5.20 -3.36
N ALA A 26 6.19 -6.04 -3.33
CA ALA A 26 6.75 -6.62 -2.11
C ALA A 26 8.25 -6.43 -2.11
N CYS A 27 8.74 -5.60 -1.20
CA CYS A 27 10.16 -5.32 -0.99
C CYS A 27 10.40 -4.55 0.30
N THR A 28 11.66 -4.45 0.72
CA THR A 28 12.05 -3.55 1.80
C THR A 28 13.46 -2.99 1.62
N THR A 29 13.73 -1.83 2.21
CA THR A 29 15.09 -1.32 2.46
C THR A 29 15.53 -1.53 3.91
N ILE A 30 14.69 -2.13 4.75
CA ILE A 30 14.94 -2.36 6.17
C ILE A 30 15.79 -3.63 6.31
N ASP A 31 16.86 -3.56 7.10
CA ASP A 31 17.48 -4.78 7.63
C ASP A 31 16.56 -5.35 8.72
N ALA A 32 15.77 -6.36 8.35
CA ALA A 32 14.78 -6.96 9.22
C ALA A 32 15.40 -7.52 10.51
N ASN A 33 16.61 -8.06 10.46
CA ASN A 33 17.23 -8.66 11.64
C ASN A 33 17.70 -7.59 12.62
N ALA A 34 18.34 -6.54 12.12
CA ALA A 34 18.76 -5.41 12.93
C ALA A 34 17.55 -4.69 13.56
N MET A 35 16.51 -4.41 12.76
CA MET A 35 15.30 -3.75 13.26
C MET A 35 14.60 -4.59 14.33
N LEU A 36 14.39 -5.89 14.08
CA LEU A 36 13.63 -6.75 14.99
C LEU A 36 14.34 -7.02 16.32
N SER A 37 15.68 -6.88 16.40
CA SER A 37 16.37 -6.98 17.69
C SER A 37 16.18 -5.77 18.60
N GLU A 38 15.69 -4.65 18.07
CA GLU A 38 15.46 -3.41 18.84
C GLU A 38 14.01 -3.26 19.31
N ILE A 39 13.08 -4.03 18.75
CA ILE A 39 11.66 -3.95 19.08
C ILE A 39 11.36 -4.82 20.29
N SER A 40 10.92 -4.17 21.38
CA SER A 40 10.54 -4.84 22.63
C SER A 40 9.04 -5.10 22.76
N ASP A 41 8.19 -4.36 22.04
CA ASP A 41 6.74 -4.54 22.10
C ASP A 41 6.32 -5.80 21.28
N PRO A 42 5.70 -6.82 21.92
CA PRO A 42 5.34 -8.06 21.24
C PRO A 42 4.30 -7.91 20.12
N ASN A 43 3.41 -6.92 20.21
CA ASN A 43 2.39 -6.70 19.19
C ASN A 43 3.02 -6.14 17.91
N TRP A 44 3.93 -5.18 18.07
CA TRP A 44 4.71 -4.63 16.96
C TRP A 44 5.65 -5.67 16.37
N LEU A 45 6.33 -6.44 17.22
CA LEU A 45 7.25 -7.49 16.79
C LEU A 45 6.56 -8.46 15.83
N ARG A 46 5.41 -9.03 16.23
CA ARG A 46 4.68 -10.01 15.40
C ARG A 46 4.27 -9.46 14.04
N TRP A 47 3.92 -8.18 13.98
CA TRP A 47 3.55 -7.58 12.71
C TRP A 47 4.78 -7.30 11.83
N LEU A 48 5.84 -6.75 12.43
CA LEU A 48 7.10 -6.38 11.75
C LEU A 48 7.95 -7.60 11.36
N GLU A 49 7.74 -8.76 11.98
CA GLU A 49 8.34 -10.03 11.54
C GLU A 49 8.07 -10.32 10.05
N ASN A 50 6.96 -9.82 9.50
CA ASN A 50 6.63 -10.00 8.09
C ASN A 50 7.58 -9.29 7.11
N VAL A 51 8.39 -8.33 7.59
CA VAL A 51 9.45 -7.69 6.80
C VAL A 51 10.47 -8.74 6.32
N ARG A 52 10.69 -9.82 7.07
CA ARG A 52 11.64 -10.88 6.69
C ARG A 52 11.23 -11.66 5.43
N TYR A 53 9.95 -11.62 5.05
CA TYR A 53 9.42 -12.42 3.95
C TYR A 53 9.37 -11.67 2.61
N VAL A 54 9.84 -10.42 2.57
CA VAL A 54 9.95 -9.64 1.34
C VAL A 54 11.43 -9.43 0.98
N PRO A 55 11.76 -9.32 -0.32
CA PRO A 55 13.15 -9.12 -0.74
C PRO A 55 13.68 -7.77 -0.28
N PHE A 56 14.93 -7.76 0.19
CA PHE A 56 15.69 -6.53 0.36
C PHE A 56 16.07 -5.96 -1.02
N SER A 57 15.88 -4.67 -1.23
CA SER A 57 16.24 -3.97 -2.47
C SER A 57 16.52 -2.50 -2.20
N GLN A 58 17.65 -2.00 -2.71
CA GLN A 58 18.01 -0.58 -2.63
C GLN A 58 17.11 0.30 -3.51
N LYS A 59 16.35 -0.31 -4.42
CA LYS A 59 15.33 0.35 -5.25
C LYS A 59 13.94 0.31 -4.64
N CYS A 60 13.76 -0.30 -3.47
CA CYS A 60 12.51 -0.24 -2.71
C CYS A 60 12.30 1.11 -1.98
N ILE A 61 12.84 2.21 -2.48
CA ILE A 61 12.74 3.53 -1.85
C ILE A 61 11.39 4.19 -2.10
N ASP A 62 11.14 5.35 -1.49
CA ASP A 62 9.88 6.08 -1.64
C ASP A 62 9.63 6.52 -3.09
N TYR A 63 10.65 7.09 -3.74
CA TYR A 63 10.66 7.35 -5.18
C TYR A 63 10.83 6.04 -5.96
N PHE A 64 9.71 5.45 -6.35
CA PHE A 64 9.66 4.07 -6.81
C PHE A 64 9.57 3.96 -8.33
N GLU A 65 10.72 3.87 -8.98
CA GLU A 65 10.80 3.54 -10.42
C GLU A 65 10.55 2.05 -10.64
N VAL A 66 9.31 1.70 -10.98
CA VAL A 66 8.83 0.31 -11.14
C VAL A 66 9.79 -0.56 -11.95
N ASP A 67 10.20 -0.11 -13.13
CA ASP A 67 11.06 -0.88 -14.02
C ASP A 67 12.44 -1.16 -13.43
N GLN A 68 13.03 -0.17 -12.73
CA GLN A 68 14.30 -0.36 -12.04
C GLN A 68 14.14 -1.28 -10.83
N ALA A 69 13.08 -1.08 -10.04
CA ALA A 69 12.79 -1.85 -8.84
C ALA A 69 12.58 -3.34 -9.16
N LEU A 70 11.79 -3.66 -10.18
CA LEU A 70 11.56 -5.04 -10.60
C LEU A 70 12.86 -5.72 -11.06
N ARG A 71 13.74 -4.98 -11.76
CA ARG A 71 15.07 -5.50 -12.15
C ARG A 71 16.02 -5.69 -10.97
N ASP A 72 15.86 -4.92 -9.91
CA ASP A 72 16.65 -5.01 -8.67
C ASP A 72 16.13 -6.10 -7.71
N GLY A 73 15.09 -6.84 -8.10
CA GLY A 73 14.58 -7.97 -7.32
C GLY A 73 13.32 -7.69 -6.50
N VAL A 74 12.72 -6.50 -6.63
CA VAL A 74 11.37 -6.25 -6.09
C VAL A 74 10.39 -7.20 -6.77
N ARG A 75 9.47 -7.76 -5.98
CA ARG A 75 8.45 -8.70 -6.48
C ARG A 75 7.10 -8.01 -6.63
N SER A 76 6.28 -8.50 -7.55
CA SER A 76 4.83 -8.33 -7.45
C SER A 76 4.22 -9.64 -6.98
N ASN A 77 3.54 -9.61 -5.84
CA ASN A 77 2.92 -10.79 -5.24
C ASN A 77 1.41 -10.67 -5.34
N GLU A 78 0.75 -11.79 -5.59
CA GLU A 78 -0.71 -11.88 -5.48
C GLU A 78 -1.14 -11.71 -4.01
N CYS A 79 -2.27 -11.05 -3.82
CA CYS A 79 -2.78 -10.62 -2.54
C CYS A 79 -4.27 -10.96 -2.44
N SER A 80 -4.53 -12.23 -2.12
CA SER A 80 -5.89 -12.74 -2.13
C SER A 80 -6.76 -12.09 -1.06
N ASN A 81 -7.89 -11.55 -1.50
CA ASN A 81 -8.83 -10.78 -0.68
C ASN A 81 -8.14 -9.74 0.23
N GLY A 82 -7.01 -9.18 -0.21
CA GLY A 82 -6.15 -8.34 0.63
C GLY A 82 -6.12 -6.88 0.21
N VAL A 83 -5.25 -6.13 0.89
CA VAL A 83 -4.89 -4.74 0.54
C VAL A 83 -3.38 -4.63 0.38
N CYS A 84 -2.92 -3.77 -0.51
CA CYS A 84 -1.52 -3.40 -0.59
C CYS A 84 -1.17 -2.43 0.53
N MET A 85 0.07 -2.51 1.00
CA MET A 85 0.60 -1.69 2.07
C MET A 85 1.95 -1.10 1.66
N LYS A 86 2.20 0.12 2.09
CA LYS A 86 3.49 0.79 2.08
C LYS A 86 3.72 1.44 3.44
N MET A 87 4.82 1.06 4.10
CA MET A 87 5.30 1.70 5.31
C MET A 87 6.58 2.47 4.98
N ILE A 88 6.69 3.67 5.54
CA ILE A 88 7.89 4.50 5.51
C ILE A 88 8.28 4.82 6.95
N PHE A 89 9.50 4.46 7.33
CA PHE A 89 10.11 4.88 8.58
C PHE A 89 11.20 5.89 8.27
N GLN A 90 10.99 7.13 8.68
CA GLN A 90 11.95 8.23 8.50
C GLN A 90 12.60 8.53 9.84
N GLU A 91 13.89 8.23 9.93
CA GLU A 91 14.70 8.57 11.08
C GLU A 91 14.95 10.07 11.18
N LYS A 92 15.24 10.55 12.39
CA LYS A 92 15.75 11.91 12.62
C LYS A 92 17.01 12.25 11.82
N SER A 93 17.84 11.24 11.52
CA SER A 93 19.04 11.37 10.69
C SER A 93 18.73 11.78 9.23
N GLY A 94 17.47 11.64 8.80
CA GLY A 94 17.04 11.84 7.42
C GLY A 94 17.06 10.55 6.58
N ILE A 95 17.51 9.43 7.14
CA ILE A 95 17.47 8.12 6.48
C ILE A 95 16.02 7.64 6.43
N ASN A 96 15.56 7.27 5.23
CA ASN A 96 14.24 6.71 5.00
C ASN A 96 14.35 5.22 4.73
N HIS A 97 13.64 4.44 5.52
CA HIS A 97 13.41 3.03 5.26
C HIS A 97 12.00 2.79 4.79
N VAL A 98 11.83 1.84 3.88
CA VAL A 98 10.54 1.56 3.26
C VAL A 98 10.27 0.06 3.27
N TRP A 99 9.01 -0.30 3.50
CA TRP A 99 8.51 -1.65 3.40
C TRP A 99 7.21 -1.67 2.61
N ARG A 100 7.19 -2.43 1.51
CA ARG A 100 6.01 -2.67 0.69
C ARG A 100 5.58 -4.12 0.84
N SER A 101 4.29 -4.36 1.02
CA SER A 101 3.75 -5.72 1.15
C SER A 101 2.27 -5.81 0.80
N CYS A 102 1.75 -7.03 0.87
CA CYS A 102 0.34 -7.37 0.90
C CYS A 102 -0.09 -7.66 2.34
N ILE A 103 -1.29 -7.22 2.72
CA ILE A 103 -2.01 -7.69 3.91
C ILE A 103 -3.16 -8.59 3.43
N PRO A 104 -3.02 -9.93 3.48
CA PRO A 104 -4.03 -10.85 2.96
C PRO A 104 -5.31 -10.79 3.81
N ASN A 105 -6.46 -11.07 3.20
CA ASN A 105 -7.78 -11.09 3.85
C ASN A 105 -8.20 -9.78 4.55
N ALA A 106 -7.52 -8.66 4.28
CA ALA A 106 -7.79 -7.38 4.91
C ALA A 106 -8.73 -6.47 4.11
N LYS A 107 -9.18 -6.91 2.93
CA LYS A 107 -10.17 -6.15 2.15
C LYS A 107 -11.44 -5.96 2.99
N GLU A 108 -12.00 -4.75 2.94
CA GLU A 108 -13.14 -4.30 3.77
C GLU A 108 -12.88 -4.22 5.29
N GLN A 109 -11.78 -4.77 5.79
CA GLN A 109 -11.38 -4.67 7.20
C GLN A 109 -10.44 -3.49 7.45
N ILE A 110 -9.61 -3.15 6.46
CA ILE A 110 -8.67 -2.03 6.51
C ILE A 110 -9.07 -1.02 5.44
N ARG A 111 -9.28 0.24 5.85
CA ARG A 111 -9.58 1.33 4.93
C ARG A 111 -8.36 1.68 4.07
N SER A 112 -8.59 2.06 2.82
CA SER A 112 -7.55 2.64 1.97
C SER A 112 -7.26 4.07 2.42
N ASP A 113 -6.14 4.28 3.11
CA ASP A 113 -5.71 5.58 3.64
C ASP A 113 -4.25 5.53 4.12
N CYS A 114 -3.69 6.69 4.48
CA CYS A 114 -2.40 6.84 5.13
C CYS A 114 -2.56 7.28 6.59
N THR A 115 -1.88 6.58 7.50
CA THR A 115 -1.74 6.98 8.90
C THR A 115 -0.30 7.41 9.16
N LYS A 116 -0.12 8.60 9.72
CA LYS A 116 1.19 9.13 10.10
C LYS A 116 1.30 9.26 11.61
N ILE A 117 2.39 8.74 12.17
CA ILE A 117 2.75 8.82 13.58
C ILE A 117 4.10 9.54 13.66
N THR A 118 4.13 10.66 14.36
CA THR A 118 5.36 11.42 14.62
C THR A 118 5.78 11.22 16.06
N SER A 119 7.09 11.04 16.27
CA SER A 119 7.69 10.87 17.58
C SER A 119 8.94 11.71 17.72
N GLY A 120 9.50 11.71 18.94
CA GLY A 120 10.81 12.28 19.19
C GLY A 120 11.94 11.60 18.41
N GLU A 121 11.79 10.37 17.91
CA GLU A 121 12.88 9.64 17.24
C GLU A 121 12.77 9.65 15.71
N GLY A 122 11.60 10.00 15.18
CA GLY A 122 11.33 9.98 13.75
C GLY A 122 9.85 9.95 13.42
N ASN A 123 9.55 9.74 12.14
CA ASN A 123 8.19 9.63 11.61
C ASN A 123 7.96 8.21 11.06
N LEU A 124 6.81 7.64 11.39
CA LEU A 124 6.29 6.43 10.77
C LEU A 124 5.06 6.80 9.96
N GLU A 125 5.03 6.42 8.69
CA GLU A 125 3.84 6.52 7.84
C GLU A 125 3.48 5.14 7.32
N VAL A 126 2.21 4.75 7.43
CA VAL A 126 1.68 3.49 6.92
C VAL A 126 0.47 3.81 6.03
N CYS A 127 0.58 3.50 4.75
CA CYS A 127 -0.47 3.64 3.76
C CYS A 127 -0.99 2.28 3.31
N THR A 128 -2.30 2.17 3.15
CA THR A 128 -2.99 1.00 2.60
C THR A 128 -3.86 1.40 1.42
N CYS A 129 -3.98 0.50 0.44
CA CYS A 129 -4.79 0.70 -0.76
C CYS A 129 -5.27 -0.64 -1.33
N ASP A 130 -6.42 -0.65 -2.00
CA ASP A 130 -7.12 -1.85 -2.48
C ASP A 130 -7.07 -2.02 -4.01
N GLY A 131 -6.24 -1.23 -4.69
CA GLY A 131 -5.99 -1.30 -6.13
C GLY A 131 -4.85 -2.24 -6.51
N ASN A 132 -4.85 -2.73 -7.75
CA ASN A 132 -3.75 -3.53 -8.27
C ASN A 132 -2.47 -2.69 -8.36
N LEU A 133 -1.41 -3.13 -7.67
CA LEU A 133 -0.08 -2.53 -7.63
C LEU A 133 -0.06 -1.07 -7.11
N CYS A 134 -1.08 -0.66 -6.35
CA CYS A 134 -1.27 0.71 -5.90
C CYS A 134 -0.24 1.19 -4.86
N ASN A 135 0.55 0.28 -4.28
CA ASN A 135 1.60 0.63 -3.33
C ASN A 135 2.92 1.05 -3.99
N ASN A 136 2.92 1.33 -5.31
CA ASN A 136 4.01 2.08 -5.94
C ASN A 136 3.99 3.57 -5.55
N ASP A 137 2.81 4.11 -5.24
CA ASP A 137 2.59 5.56 -5.31
C ASP A 137 3.40 6.35 -4.28
N VAL A 138 3.74 7.56 -4.69
CA VAL A 138 4.36 8.60 -3.88
C VAL A 138 3.21 9.48 -3.39
N ASN A 139 2.99 9.54 -2.08
CA ASN A 139 1.86 10.16 -1.38
C ASN A 139 1.04 11.16 -2.25
N LEU A 140 -0.08 10.69 -2.84
CA LEU A 140 -0.93 11.37 -3.82
C LEU A 140 -1.44 12.76 -3.37
N ASN A 141 -1.37 13.05 -2.07
CA ASN A 141 -1.78 14.34 -1.51
C ASN A 141 -1.05 15.53 -2.14
N LEU A 142 0.22 15.39 -2.55
CA LEU A 142 0.95 16.52 -3.12
C LEU A 142 0.48 16.86 -4.55
N ILE A 143 0.19 15.85 -5.36
CA ILE A 143 -0.20 16.03 -6.78
C ILE A 143 -1.64 16.56 -6.86
N LEU A 144 -2.55 16.07 -6.01
CA LEU A 144 -3.94 16.53 -6.04
C LEU A 144 -4.07 18.01 -5.64
N ILE A 145 -3.27 18.46 -4.65
CA ILE A 145 -3.24 19.87 -4.22
C ILE A 145 -2.69 20.76 -5.34
N ILE A 146 -1.64 20.34 -6.05
CA ILE A 146 -1.09 21.09 -7.18
C ILE A 146 -2.09 21.16 -8.34
N MET A 147 -2.79 20.06 -8.64
CA MET A 147 -3.81 20.01 -9.70
C MET A 147 -5.01 20.91 -9.37
N PHE A 148 -5.48 20.91 -8.12
CA PHE A 148 -6.57 21.80 -7.70
C PHE A 148 -6.16 23.27 -7.69
N SER A 149 -4.95 23.60 -7.23
CA SER A 149 -4.47 24.98 -7.24
C SER A 149 -4.23 25.51 -8.66
N ALA A 150 -3.74 24.67 -9.59
CA ALA A 150 -3.63 25.02 -11.00
C ALA A 150 -5.00 25.22 -11.68
N ALA A 151 -6.00 24.39 -11.37
CA ALA A 151 -7.35 24.54 -11.90
C ALA A 151 -8.05 25.82 -11.40
N VAL A 152 -7.80 26.23 -10.14
CA VAL A 152 -8.32 27.49 -9.58
C VAL A 152 -7.61 28.72 -10.15
N LEU A 153 -6.33 28.61 -10.53
CA LEU A 153 -5.58 29.70 -11.19
C LEU A 153 -5.92 29.88 -12.69
N LEU A 154 -6.58 28.89 -13.30
CA LEU A 154 -7.00 28.90 -14.71
C LEU A 154 -8.48 29.24 -14.92
N LEU A 155 -9.21 29.58 -13.85
CA LEU A 155 -10.59 30.07 -13.84
C LEU A 155 -10.62 31.56 -13.49
#